data_AF-A0A534WH64-F1
#
_entry.id   AF-A0A534WH64-F1
#
_cell.length_a   1.000
_cell.length_b   1.000
_cell.length_c   1.000
_cell.angle_alpha   90.00
_cell.angle_beta   90.00
_cell.angle_gamma   90.00
#
_symmetry.space_group_name_H-M   'P 1'
#
loop_
_entity.id
_entity.type
_entity.pdbx_description
1 polymer ?
#
loop_
_entity_poly.entity_id
_entity_poly.type
_entity_poly.pdbx_seq_one_letter_code
_entity_poly.pdbx_strand_id
1 'polypeptide(L)'
;MTTYQASSLVGWITTLANTAKSYGVKLVSYEGGQTLYPSMGNATNKLAAQMDPRMKTQTTNLLHTWAVAGGDVFLYFNLSSGWDNSGYWGLAPEIGYDIDADPGYPTSELYPKWGAIKQIALGQ
;
A
#
# COMPACT_ATOMS: atom_id res chain seq x y z
N MET A 1 -10.48 0.50 -8.73
CA MET A 1 -11.04 0.54 -7.36
C MET A 1 -11.99 -0.63 -7.17
N THR A 2 -11.77 -1.47 -6.17
CA THR A 2 -12.67 -2.60 -5.86
C THR A 2 -13.92 -2.13 -5.10
N THR A 3 -14.99 -2.92 -5.10
CA THR A 3 -16.23 -2.61 -4.35
C THR A 3 -15.96 -2.34 -2.87
N TYR A 4 -15.02 -3.08 -2.26
CA TYR A 4 -14.63 -2.90 -0.85
C TYR A 4 -13.96 -1.54 -0.58
N GLN A 5 -13.04 -1.11 -1.47
CA GLN A 5 -12.37 0.18 -1.33
C GLN A 5 -13.37 1.33 -1.42
N ALA A 6 -14.28 1.28 -2.42
CA ALA A 6 -15.26 2.32 -2.62
C ALA A 6 -16.37 2.35 -1.54
N SER A 7 -16.83 1.19 -1.06
CA SER A 7 -18.00 1.12 -0.18
C SER A 7 -17.68 1.31 1.30
N SER A 8 -16.48 0.95 1.75
CA SER A 8 -16.13 0.94 3.18
C SER A 8 -15.00 1.93 3.50
N LEU A 9 -13.85 1.78 2.84
CA LEU A 9 -12.65 2.57 3.13
C LEU A 9 -12.87 4.07 2.94
N VAL A 10 -13.48 4.49 1.82
CA VAL A 10 -13.76 5.91 1.56
C VAL A 10 -14.61 6.52 2.68
N GLY A 11 -15.68 5.83 3.11
CA GLY A 11 -16.57 6.31 4.16
C GLY A 11 -15.84 6.48 5.49
N TRP A 12 -15.08 5.47 5.91
CA TRP A 12 -14.30 5.52 7.15
C TRP A 12 -13.26 6.65 7.15
N ILE A 13 -12.48 6.76 6.07
CA ILE A 13 -11.44 7.80 5.97
C ILE A 13 -12.08 9.18 5.97
N THR A 14 -13.16 9.39 5.20
CA THR A 14 -13.86 10.68 5.13
C THR A 14 -14.41 11.09 6.50
N THR A 15 -15.02 10.16 7.24
CA THR A 15 -15.52 10.45 8.60
C THR A 15 -14.38 10.87 9.52
N LEU A 16 -13.28 10.11 9.55
CA LEU A 16 -12.13 10.42 10.39
C LEU A 16 -11.44 11.75 9.98
N ALA A 17 -11.35 12.03 8.69
CA ALA A 17 -10.76 13.26 8.16
C ALA A 17 -11.59 14.48 8.57
N ASN A 18 -12.92 14.37 8.50
CA ASN A 18 -13.82 15.44 8.96
C ASN A 18 -13.69 15.70 10.46
N THR A 19 -13.57 14.65 11.26
CA THR A 19 -13.30 14.78 12.70
C THR A 19 -11.95 15.45 12.96
N ALA A 20 -10.88 15.00 12.31
CA ALA A 20 -9.55 15.61 12.47
C ALA A 20 -9.60 17.11 12.12
N LYS A 21 -10.25 17.46 11.01
CA LYS A 21 -10.45 18.84 10.55
C LYS A 21 -11.24 19.67 11.56
N SER A 22 -12.29 19.13 12.19
CA SER A 22 -13.07 19.88 13.21
C SER A 22 -12.26 20.22 14.45
N TYR A 23 -11.21 19.46 14.74
CA TYR A 23 -10.26 19.73 15.82
C TYR A 23 -8.99 20.46 15.37
N GLY A 24 -8.88 20.84 14.09
CA GLY A 24 -7.70 21.53 13.55
C GLY A 24 -6.44 20.66 13.50
N VAL A 25 -6.58 19.33 13.47
CA VAL A 25 -5.46 18.37 13.41
C VAL A 25 -5.46 17.60 12.09
N LYS A 26 -4.33 16.97 11.77
CA LYS A 26 -4.14 16.15 10.58
C LYS A 26 -4.58 14.71 10.83
N LEU A 27 -5.19 14.07 9.83
CA LEU A 27 -5.43 12.63 9.83
C LEU A 27 -4.19 11.91 9.29
N VAL A 28 -3.50 11.17 10.15
CA VAL A 28 -2.31 10.38 9.80
C VAL A 28 -2.62 8.89 9.95
N SER A 29 -2.22 8.06 8.98
CA SER A 29 -2.38 6.60 9.11
C SER A 29 -1.32 6.02 10.05
N TYR A 30 -1.63 4.91 10.70
CA TYR A 30 -0.67 4.08 11.44
C TYR A 30 -0.51 2.76 10.67
N GLU A 31 0.73 2.35 10.41
CA GLU A 31 1.09 1.06 9.79
C GLU A 31 0.21 0.67 8.59
N GLY A 32 0.06 1.60 7.65
CA GLY A 32 -0.72 1.39 6.44
C GLY A 32 -0.05 0.44 5.44
N GLY A 33 -0.84 -0.01 4.46
CA GLY A 33 -0.40 -0.90 3.41
C GLY A 33 -1.28 -2.14 3.33
N GLN A 34 -1.03 -2.97 2.31
CA GLN A 34 -1.79 -4.19 2.09
C GLN A 34 -0.93 -5.40 2.44
N THR A 35 -1.49 -6.32 3.23
CA THR A 35 -1.02 -7.70 3.38
C THR A 35 -2.18 -8.67 3.23
N LEU A 36 -1.90 -9.95 3.04
CA LEU A 36 -2.92 -11.00 3.14
C LEU A 36 -2.91 -11.57 4.56
N TYR A 37 -4.02 -12.19 4.97
CA TYR A 37 -4.23 -12.67 6.34
C TYR A 37 -2.95 -13.31 6.94
N PRO A 38 -2.40 -12.73 8.03
CA PRO A 38 -1.19 -13.19 8.69
C PRO A 38 -1.30 -14.65 9.16
N SER A 39 -0.60 -15.55 8.46
CA SER A 39 -0.52 -16.98 8.80
C SER A 39 0.41 -17.67 7.81
N MET A 40 1.18 -18.65 8.29
CA MET A 40 1.97 -19.57 7.45
C MET A 40 1.13 -20.47 6.54
N GLY A 41 -0.17 -20.62 6.82
CA GLY A 41 -1.08 -21.37 5.94
C GLY A 41 -1.15 -20.74 4.55
N ASN A 42 -0.92 -21.55 3.51
CA ASN A 42 -0.96 -21.13 2.11
C ASN A 42 0.05 -20.02 1.74
N ALA A 43 1.20 -19.95 2.44
CA ALA A 43 2.19 -18.89 2.27
C ALA A 43 2.65 -18.70 0.81
N THR A 44 2.85 -19.78 0.05
CA THR A 44 3.27 -19.71 -1.36
C THR A 44 2.29 -18.91 -2.22
N ASN A 45 0.98 -19.19 -2.11
CA ASN A 45 -0.02 -18.47 -2.90
C ASN A 45 -0.20 -17.03 -2.41
N LYS A 46 -0.08 -16.79 -1.11
CA LYS A 46 -0.14 -15.43 -0.56
C LYS A 46 1.05 -14.60 -1.04
N LEU A 47 2.25 -15.14 -0.99
CA LEU A 47 3.45 -14.46 -1.52
C LEU A 47 3.31 -14.21 -3.02
N ALA A 48 2.86 -15.21 -3.80
CA ALA A 48 2.61 -15.02 -5.23
C ALA A 48 1.61 -13.88 -5.50
N ALA A 49 0.52 -13.79 -4.74
CA ALA A 49 -0.44 -12.69 -4.85
C ALA A 49 0.15 -11.32 -4.45
N GLN A 50 1.06 -11.28 -3.47
CA GLN A 50 1.76 -10.06 -3.06
C GLN A 50 2.76 -9.54 -4.10
N MET A 51 3.33 -10.47 -4.86
CA MET A 51 4.33 -10.23 -5.91
C MET A 51 3.70 -10.04 -7.29
N ASP A 52 2.39 -10.25 -7.42
CA ASP A 52 1.68 -10.09 -8.69
C ASP A 52 1.68 -8.61 -9.14
N PRO A 53 1.93 -8.29 -10.43
CA PRO A 53 1.92 -6.91 -10.92
C PRO A 53 0.63 -6.14 -10.59
N ARG A 54 -0.52 -6.82 -10.47
CA ARG A 54 -1.80 -6.20 -10.07
C ARG A 54 -1.78 -5.62 -8.65
N MET A 55 -0.82 -6.02 -7.80
CA MET A 55 -0.64 -5.45 -6.47
C MET A 55 -0.22 -3.97 -6.52
N LYS A 56 0.46 -3.54 -7.59
CA LYS A 56 0.76 -2.13 -7.86
C LYS A 56 -0.55 -1.35 -7.91
N THR A 57 -1.46 -1.77 -8.78
CA THR A 57 -2.78 -1.15 -8.96
C THR A 57 -3.57 -1.09 -7.65
N GLN A 58 -3.55 -2.15 -6.84
CA GLN A 58 -4.27 -2.14 -5.55
C GLN A 58 -3.65 -1.15 -4.55
N THR A 59 -2.32 -1.09 -4.51
CA THR A 59 -1.58 -0.17 -3.63
C THR A 59 -1.77 1.28 -4.06
N THR A 60 -1.65 1.58 -5.35
CA THR A 60 -1.93 2.91 -5.92
C THR A 60 -3.37 3.35 -5.64
N ASN A 61 -4.35 2.46 -5.83
CA ASN A 61 -5.75 2.76 -5.50
C ASN A 61 -5.93 3.11 -4.01
N LEU A 62 -5.31 2.35 -3.10
CA LEU A 62 -5.38 2.63 -1.66
C LEU A 62 -4.84 4.03 -1.33
N LEU A 63 -3.68 4.38 -1.88
CA LEU A 63 -3.02 5.66 -1.62
C LEU A 63 -3.80 6.84 -2.22
N HIS A 64 -4.35 6.69 -3.43
CA HIS A 64 -5.25 7.70 -3.99
C HIS A 64 -6.54 7.83 -3.17
N THR A 65 -7.15 6.71 -2.76
CA THR A 65 -8.34 6.74 -1.90
C THR A 65 -8.06 7.48 -0.59
N TRP A 66 -6.90 7.23 0.05
CA TRP A 66 -6.49 7.96 1.25
C TRP A 66 -6.41 9.47 1.01
N ALA A 67 -5.68 9.88 -0.03
CA ALA A 67 -5.49 11.29 -0.35
C ALA A 67 -6.82 11.99 -0.68
N VAL A 68 -7.63 11.39 -1.56
CA VAL A 68 -8.91 11.98 -2.02
C VAL A 68 -9.96 12.03 -0.90
N ALA A 69 -9.96 11.05 0.01
CA ALA A 69 -10.89 11.02 1.15
C ALA A 69 -10.48 11.95 2.31
N GLY A 70 -9.40 12.73 2.16
CA GLY A 70 -8.98 13.73 3.13
C GLY A 70 -7.93 13.26 4.16
N GLY A 71 -7.30 12.12 3.92
CA GLY A 71 -6.11 11.71 4.65
C GLY A 71 -4.92 12.65 4.36
N ASP A 72 -4.10 12.89 5.39
CA ASP A 72 -2.86 13.67 5.26
C ASP A 72 -1.70 12.67 5.05
N VAL A 73 -0.81 12.50 6.02
CA VAL A 73 0.32 11.55 5.91
C VAL A 73 -0.16 10.09 5.92
N PHE A 74 0.27 9.32 4.92
CA PHE A 74 0.16 7.87 4.93
C PHE A 74 1.49 7.24 5.35
N LEU A 75 1.55 6.68 6.57
CA LEU A 75 2.69 5.92 7.05
C LEU A 75 2.58 4.47 6.55
N TYR A 76 3.34 4.13 5.51
CA TYR A 76 3.46 2.73 5.06
C TYR A 76 4.23 1.93 6.12
N PHE A 77 3.75 0.74 6.46
CA PHE A 77 4.27 -0.01 7.61
C PHE A 77 5.77 -0.31 7.51
N ASN A 78 6.20 -1.01 6.44
CA ASN A 78 7.60 -1.42 6.30
C ASN A 78 8.17 -1.10 4.92
N LEU A 79 9.38 -0.54 4.95
CA LEU A 79 10.23 -0.35 3.77
C LEU A 79 10.58 -1.71 3.13
N SER A 80 11.21 -2.58 3.91
CA SER A 80 11.61 -3.91 3.47
C SER A 80 11.32 -4.97 4.53
N SER A 81 10.75 -6.08 4.10
CA SER A 81 10.56 -7.28 4.93
C SER A 81 10.15 -8.46 4.06
N GLY A 82 10.65 -9.65 4.39
CA GLY A 82 10.21 -10.91 3.78
C GLY A 82 8.83 -11.37 4.29
N TRP A 83 8.33 -12.47 3.74
CA TRP A 83 7.12 -13.12 4.24
C TRP A 83 7.40 -13.83 5.57
N ASP A 84 6.58 -13.58 6.58
CA ASP A 84 6.59 -14.34 7.83
C ASP A 84 5.16 -14.67 8.30
N ASN A 85 5.02 -15.18 9.53
CA ASN A 85 3.70 -15.50 10.10
C ASN A 85 2.84 -14.24 10.35
N SER A 86 3.44 -13.04 10.33
CA SER A 86 2.78 -11.73 10.42
C SER A 86 2.37 -11.18 9.03
N GLY A 87 2.73 -11.86 7.94
CA GLY A 87 2.35 -11.54 6.56
C GLY A 87 3.52 -10.98 5.72
N TYR A 88 3.19 -10.30 4.61
CA TYR A 88 4.17 -9.63 3.75
C TYR A 88 3.82 -8.17 3.60
N TRP A 89 4.48 -7.37 4.42
CA TRP A 89 4.22 -5.94 4.55
C TRP A 89 5.21 -5.08 3.80
N GLY A 90 6.42 -5.58 3.54
CA GLY A 90 7.47 -4.82 2.87
C GLY A 90 7.03 -4.36 1.48
N LEU A 91 7.48 -3.16 1.12
CA LEU A 91 7.44 -2.71 -0.27
C LEU A 91 8.38 -3.56 -1.15
N ALA A 92 9.48 -4.04 -0.57
CA ALA A 92 10.42 -5.03 -1.12
C ALA A 92 10.82 -6.07 -0.03
N PRO A 93 11.39 -7.23 -0.37
CA PRO A 93 11.85 -8.21 0.62
C PRO A 93 13.20 -7.82 1.24
N GLU A 94 13.99 -6.97 0.58
CA GLU A 94 15.32 -6.56 1.02
C GLU A 94 15.53 -5.06 0.81
N ILE A 95 16.39 -4.47 1.65
CA ILE A 95 16.64 -3.02 1.66
C ILE A 95 17.46 -2.53 0.47
N GLY A 96 18.19 -3.43 -0.20
CA GLY A 96 19.08 -3.10 -1.31
C GLY A 96 18.38 -2.98 -2.67
N TYR A 97 17.08 -3.25 -2.75
CA TYR A 97 16.36 -3.14 -4.00
C TYR A 97 16.22 -1.68 -4.44
N ASP A 98 16.66 -1.40 -5.66
CA ASP A 98 16.56 -0.10 -6.30
C ASP A 98 15.57 -0.14 -7.48
N ILE A 99 14.44 0.55 -7.31
CA ILE A 99 13.41 0.68 -8.34
C ILE A 99 13.81 1.57 -9.52
N ASP A 100 14.83 2.40 -9.35
CA ASP A 100 15.36 3.21 -10.44
C ASP A 100 16.27 2.38 -11.35
N ALA A 101 16.86 1.30 -10.81
CA ALA A 101 17.65 0.33 -11.54
C ALA A 101 16.83 -0.85 -12.11
N ASP A 102 15.57 -1.02 -11.71
CA ASP A 102 14.71 -2.11 -12.19
C ASP A 102 14.26 -1.87 -13.65
N PRO A 103 14.70 -2.68 -14.62
CA PRO A 103 14.36 -2.50 -16.04
C PRO A 103 12.88 -2.77 -16.36
N GLY A 104 12.15 -3.39 -15.43
CA GLY A 104 10.72 -3.66 -15.54
C GLY A 104 9.85 -2.46 -15.18
N TYR A 105 10.35 -1.47 -14.44
CA TYR A 105 9.55 -0.28 -14.11
C TYR A 105 9.20 0.52 -15.37
N PRO A 106 7.95 0.99 -15.57
CA PRO A 106 6.82 0.98 -14.63
C PRO A 106 5.80 -0.15 -14.84
N THR A 107 6.11 -1.19 -15.62
CA THR A 107 5.10 -2.14 -16.10
C THR A 107 5.21 -3.52 -15.47
N SER A 108 6.43 -3.98 -15.22
CA SER A 108 6.76 -5.33 -14.79
C SER A 108 7.93 -5.33 -13.80
N GLU A 109 8.07 -4.27 -13.00
CA GLU A 109 9.04 -4.23 -11.90
C GLU A 109 8.87 -5.43 -10.96
N LEU A 110 9.98 -5.87 -10.36
CA LEU A 110 10.02 -7.06 -9.54
C LEU A 110 9.18 -6.91 -8.27
N TYR A 111 9.15 -5.70 -7.68
CA TYR A 111 8.39 -5.42 -6.46
C TYR A 111 7.29 -4.37 -6.70
N PRO A 112 6.05 -4.82 -7.01
CA PRO A 112 4.98 -3.95 -7.48
C PRO A 112 4.49 -2.93 -6.44
N LYS A 113 4.63 -3.23 -5.15
CA LYS A 113 4.31 -2.27 -4.08
C LYS A 113 5.27 -1.09 -4.07
N TRP A 114 6.57 -1.35 -4.24
CA TRP A 114 7.58 -0.30 -4.35
C TRP A 114 7.36 0.54 -5.61
N GLY A 115 7.01 -0.10 -6.72
CA GLY A 115 6.61 0.58 -7.95
C GLY A 115 5.40 1.51 -7.79
N ALA A 116 4.42 1.13 -6.95
CA ALA A 116 3.30 2.01 -6.61
C ALA A 116 3.74 3.26 -5.84
N ILE A 117 4.66 3.13 -4.88
CA ILE A 117 5.20 4.28 -4.14
C ILE A 117 5.93 5.24 -5.07
N LYS A 118 6.76 4.72 -5.98
CA LYS A 118 7.44 5.54 -7.00
C LYS A 118 6.44 6.26 -7.89
N GLN A 119 5.39 5.58 -8.36
CA GLN A 119 4.34 6.19 -9.18
C GLN A 119 3.67 7.37 -8.46
N ILE A 120 3.24 7.15 -7.20
CA ILE A 120 2.61 8.19 -6.38
C ILE A 120 3.57 9.36 -6.12
N ALA A 121 4.85 9.09 -5.84
CA ALA A 121 5.86 10.12 -5.61
C ALA A 121 6.10 11.00 -6.86
N LEU A 122 5.89 10.46 -8.05
CA LEU A 122 5.97 11.18 -9.32
C LEU A 122 4.67 11.90 -9.72
N GLY A 123 3.61 11.80 -8.91
CA GLY A 123 2.30 12.40 -9.19
C GLY A 123 1.53 11.73 -10.33
N GLN A 124 1.81 10.46 -10.60
CA GLN A 124 1.16 9.61 -11.61
C GLN A 124 0.12 8.68 -10.97
#